data_AF-A0A8G1H8G6-F1
#
_entry.id   AF-A0A8G1H8G6-F1
#
_cell.length_a   1.000
_cell.length_b   1.000
_cell.length_c   1.000
_cell.angle_alpha   90.00
_cell.angle_beta   90.00
_cell.angle_gamma   90.00
#
_symmetry.space_group_name_H-M   'P 1'
#
loop_
_entity.id
_entity.type
_entity.pdbx_description
1 polymer ?
#
loop_
_entity_poly.entity_id
_entity_poly.type
_entity_poly.pdbx_seq_one_letter_code
_entity_poly.pdbx_strand_id
1 'polypeptide(L)'
;MRRRTFVFSAGSIFAGLTAAIGSGAFGTAEAERDFGVSTAGDGAGLIELTALDDRYATDTTFGQLGLSFTGGPTMGGNGLNPATRFYFTEIFQIQNTSSTELRVGIEIDGLDELEEITMTAHGEEADMIEDGTSLLVDDYNDVDDLPQVGELGAVNVDITIETPPASEFLGEMDGNFRIHVGTEDTRENLSDVL
;
A
#
# COMPACT_ATOMS: atom_id res chain seq x y z
N MET A 1 -54.88 -89.43 -21.68
CA MET A 1 -54.70 -88.31 -20.72
C MET A 1 -53.69 -87.34 -21.33
N ARG A 2 -54.05 -86.05 -21.52
CA ARG A 2 -53.46 -84.88 -20.81
C ARG A 2 -51.99 -85.10 -20.42
N ARG A 3 -51.03 -84.22 -20.71
CA ARG A 3 -50.91 -82.82 -20.25
C ARG A 3 -49.73 -82.19 -21.04
N ARG A 4 -49.94 -81.03 -21.69
CA ARG A 4 -49.34 -79.73 -21.31
C ARG A 4 -47.89 -79.79 -20.86
N THR A 5 -47.04 -78.98 -21.50
CA THR A 5 -46.11 -78.02 -20.87
C THR A 5 -45.39 -77.30 -22.04
N PHE A 6 -45.57 -76.01 -22.35
CA PHE A 6 -45.62 -74.78 -21.56
C PHE A 6 -44.43 -74.61 -20.62
N VAL A 7 -43.80 -73.43 -20.74
CA VAL A 7 -42.95 -72.77 -19.73
C VAL A 7 -41.55 -73.36 -19.56
N PHE A 8 -40.49 -72.59 -19.33
CA PHE A 8 -40.11 -71.15 -19.38
C PHE A 8 -38.79 -71.14 -18.60
N SER A 9 -37.94 -70.13 -18.82
CA SER A 9 -36.85 -69.71 -17.91
C SER A 9 -35.73 -70.75 -17.71
N ALA A 10 -34.48 -70.42 -17.43
CA ALA A 10 -33.77 -69.22 -17.03
C ALA A 10 -32.31 -69.43 -17.50
N GLY A 11 -31.45 -68.45 -17.71
CA GLY A 11 -31.47 -67.06 -17.34
C GLY A 11 -30.06 -66.50 -17.50
N SER A 12 -29.95 -65.19 -17.53
CA SER A 12 -28.87 -64.40 -16.89
C SER A 12 -29.08 -62.94 -17.28
N ILE A 13 -29.66 -62.20 -16.33
CA ILE A 13 -29.52 -60.75 -16.22
C ILE A 13 -28.04 -60.50 -15.95
N PHE A 14 -27.34 -59.71 -16.76
CA PHE A 14 -26.09 -58.95 -16.50
C PHE A 14 -25.58 -58.49 -17.88
N ALA A 15 -25.25 -57.23 -18.17
CA ALA A 15 -25.17 -56.01 -17.42
C ALA A 15 -25.45 -54.86 -18.41
N GLY A 16 -26.05 -53.78 -17.92
CA GLY A 16 -26.25 -52.57 -18.71
C GLY A 16 -24.92 -52.09 -19.31
N LEU A 17 -24.85 -52.03 -20.63
CA LEU A 17 -24.05 -51.01 -21.29
C LEU A 17 -24.99 -49.85 -21.57
N THR A 18 -25.28 -49.14 -20.49
CA THR A 18 -25.43 -47.69 -20.49
C THR A 18 -24.23 -47.13 -21.29
N ALA A 19 -24.37 -47.02 -22.60
CA ALA A 19 -23.71 -45.92 -23.27
C ALA A 19 -24.52 -44.70 -22.83
N ALA A 20 -24.08 -44.12 -21.71
CA ALA A 20 -24.51 -42.81 -21.29
C ALA A 20 -24.52 -41.94 -22.55
N ILE A 21 -25.70 -41.44 -22.92
CA ILE A 21 -25.79 -40.22 -23.71
C ILE A 21 -25.01 -39.22 -22.86
N GLY A 22 -23.73 -39.03 -23.23
CA GLY A 22 -22.80 -38.23 -22.47
C GLY A 22 -23.46 -36.90 -22.23
N SER A 23 -23.59 -36.53 -20.96
CA SER A 23 -23.98 -35.18 -20.56
C SER A 23 -23.22 -34.22 -21.47
N GLY A 24 -23.94 -33.46 -22.29
CA GLY A 24 -23.41 -32.28 -22.99
C GLY A 24 -23.07 -31.23 -21.96
N ALA A 25 -22.15 -31.56 -21.05
CA ALA A 25 -21.56 -30.69 -20.07
C ALA A 25 -20.78 -29.65 -20.87
N PHE A 26 -21.06 -28.38 -20.61
CA PHE A 26 -20.48 -27.21 -21.25
C PHE A 26 -19.03 -27.44 -21.69
N GLY A 27 -18.75 -27.33 -23.00
CA GLY A 27 -17.41 -27.56 -23.56
C GLY A 27 -16.47 -26.38 -23.36
N THR A 28 -16.97 -25.16 -23.58
CA THR A 28 -16.29 -23.87 -23.33
C THR A 28 -17.35 -22.77 -23.24
N ALA A 29 -17.13 -21.77 -22.38
CA ALA A 29 -17.92 -20.55 -22.33
C ALA A 29 -16.96 -19.36 -22.31
N GLU A 30 -17.16 -18.42 -23.21
CA GLU A 30 -16.45 -17.15 -23.27
C GLU A 30 -17.48 -16.04 -23.08
N ALA A 31 -17.12 -15.04 -22.27
CA ALA A 31 -17.97 -13.89 -22.03
C ALA A 31 -17.09 -12.65 -21.99
N GLU A 32 -17.43 -11.67 -22.82
CA GLU A 32 -16.82 -10.35 -22.78
C GLU A 32 -17.26 -9.63 -21.50
N ARG A 33 -16.31 -8.89 -20.92
CA ARG A 33 -16.49 -8.04 -19.74
C ARG A 33 -15.77 -6.74 -20.04
N ASP A 34 -16.43 -5.63 -19.76
CA ASP A 34 -15.80 -4.32 -19.80
C ASP A 34 -15.03 -4.10 -18.50
N PHE A 35 -13.82 -3.52 -18.61
CA PHE A 35 -13.05 -3.04 -17.47
C PHE A 35 -12.63 -1.59 -17.73
N GLY A 36 -12.57 -0.77 -16.67
CA GLY A 36 -12.13 0.61 -16.73
C GLY A 36 -11.21 0.93 -15.58
N VAL A 37 -10.21 1.78 -15.83
CA VAL A 37 -9.26 2.28 -14.83
C VAL A 37 -9.17 3.79 -14.98
N SER A 38 -9.21 4.49 -13.86
CA SER A 38 -9.06 5.94 -13.77
C SER A 38 -7.99 6.27 -12.73
N THR A 39 -7.26 7.34 -12.96
CA THR A 39 -6.25 7.86 -12.03
C THR A 39 -6.72 9.19 -11.44
N ALA A 40 -6.35 9.46 -10.20
CA ALA A 40 -6.49 10.75 -9.53
C ALA A 40 -5.09 11.26 -9.11
N GLY A 41 -4.97 12.56 -8.85
CA GLY A 41 -3.82 13.08 -8.12
C GLY A 41 -3.90 12.70 -6.65
N ASP A 42 -2.80 12.84 -5.91
CA ASP A 42 -2.68 12.41 -4.52
C ASP A 42 -3.70 13.13 -3.63
N GLY A 43 -3.99 14.41 -3.84
CA GLY A 43 -5.04 15.15 -3.11
C GLY A 43 -6.49 14.70 -3.37
N ALA A 44 -6.72 13.66 -4.16
CA ALA A 44 -8.04 13.06 -4.41
C ALA A 44 -7.97 11.54 -4.66
N GLY A 45 -6.86 10.92 -4.24
CA GLY A 45 -6.62 9.49 -4.41
C GLY A 45 -7.46 8.63 -3.47
N LEU A 46 -7.37 7.31 -3.63
CA LEU A 46 -7.92 6.37 -2.63
C LEU A 46 -7.15 6.41 -1.30
N ILE A 47 -5.91 6.91 -1.37
CA ILE A 47 -5.12 7.43 -0.26
C ILE A 47 -4.87 8.88 -0.64
N GLU A 48 -5.26 9.79 0.25
CA GLU A 48 -5.08 11.22 0.01
C GLU A 48 -3.76 11.68 0.63
N LEU A 49 -2.90 12.32 -0.16
CA LEU A 49 -1.69 12.97 0.35
C LEU A 49 -1.81 14.47 0.16
N THR A 50 -1.63 15.21 1.26
CA THR A 50 -1.84 16.65 1.29
C THR A 50 -0.62 17.34 1.88
N ALA A 51 -0.03 18.27 1.15
CA ALA A 51 1.01 19.16 1.69
C ALA A 51 0.41 20.06 2.79
N LEU A 52 1.04 20.08 3.96
CA LEU A 52 0.63 20.91 5.10
C LEU A 52 1.53 22.14 5.27
N ASP A 53 2.81 22.01 4.92
CA ASP A 53 3.79 23.11 4.96
C ASP A 53 4.34 23.42 3.56
N ASP A 54 3.83 24.50 2.96
CA ASP A 54 4.18 24.94 1.60
C ASP A 54 5.66 25.36 1.41
N ARG A 55 6.42 25.46 2.51
CA ARG A 55 7.85 25.77 2.50
C ARG A 55 8.69 24.54 2.16
N TYR A 56 8.17 23.34 2.44
CA TYR A 56 8.90 22.08 2.31
C TYR A 56 8.12 20.99 1.55
N ALA A 57 6.81 21.13 1.42
CA ALA A 57 5.93 20.22 0.71
C ALA A 57 5.09 20.96 -0.32
N THR A 58 4.93 20.39 -1.51
CA THR A 58 4.11 20.98 -2.58
C THR A 58 3.35 19.92 -3.34
N ASP A 59 2.12 20.24 -3.74
CA ASP A 59 1.41 19.45 -4.74
C ASP A 59 1.94 19.83 -6.13
N THR A 60 2.56 18.86 -6.81
CA THR A 60 3.13 19.06 -8.15
C THR A 60 2.04 19.13 -9.23
N THR A 61 2.43 19.48 -10.46
CA THR A 61 1.50 19.75 -11.59
C THR A 61 0.59 18.57 -11.95
N PHE A 62 0.93 17.34 -11.56
CA PHE A 62 0.09 16.14 -11.76
C PHE A 62 -0.62 15.68 -10.49
N GLY A 63 -0.58 16.49 -9.43
CA GLY A 63 -1.16 16.21 -8.13
C GLY A 63 -0.32 15.27 -7.27
N GLN A 64 0.97 15.06 -7.57
CA GLN A 64 1.84 14.25 -6.70
C GLN A 64 2.47 15.12 -5.62
N LEU A 65 2.53 14.63 -4.39
CA LEU A 65 3.23 15.27 -3.29
C LEU A 65 4.75 15.29 -3.58
N GLY A 66 5.37 16.46 -3.45
CA GLY A 66 6.81 16.65 -3.57
C GLY A 66 7.39 17.31 -2.33
N LEU A 67 8.53 16.82 -1.85
CA LEU A 67 9.26 17.37 -0.70
C LEU A 67 10.55 18.04 -1.16
N SER A 68 10.89 19.20 -0.59
CA SER A 68 12.12 19.93 -0.91
C SER A 68 12.66 20.69 0.29
N PHE A 69 13.94 20.48 0.59
CA PHE A 69 14.67 21.15 1.69
C PHE A 69 15.81 22.04 1.17
N THR A 70 15.85 22.31 -0.14
CA THR A 70 16.90 23.09 -0.82
C THR A 70 16.70 24.61 -0.75
N GLY A 71 15.72 25.08 0.03
CA GLY A 71 15.27 26.46 0.02
C GLY A 71 14.22 26.74 -1.06
N GLY A 72 13.40 27.76 -0.82
CA GLY A 72 12.25 28.14 -1.64
C GLY A 72 12.16 29.66 -1.83
N PRO A 73 11.18 30.18 -2.57
CA PRO A 73 11.09 31.61 -2.89
C PRO A 73 10.97 32.52 -1.66
N THR A 74 10.53 31.97 -0.52
CA THR A 74 10.35 32.64 0.77
C THR A 74 11.43 32.29 1.81
N MET A 75 12.29 31.31 1.52
CA MET A 75 13.35 30.82 2.41
C MET A 75 14.71 31.32 1.91
N GLY A 76 15.49 31.95 2.80
CA GLY A 76 16.87 32.32 2.47
C GLY A 76 17.81 31.12 2.63
N GLY A 77 18.53 30.74 1.57
CA GLY A 77 19.48 29.62 1.59
C GLY A 77 19.28 28.67 0.40
N ASN A 78 20.21 27.73 0.22
CA ASN A 78 20.19 26.74 -0.87
C ASN A 78 20.21 25.28 -0.36
N GLY A 79 19.80 25.03 0.88
CA GLY A 79 19.87 23.71 1.50
C GLY A 79 20.07 23.71 3.00
N LEU A 80 20.28 22.51 3.54
CA LEU A 80 20.53 22.23 4.95
C LEU A 80 22.02 22.42 5.29
N ASN A 81 22.30 22.94 6.48
CA ASN A 81 23.66 23.07 6.99
C ASN A 81 24.23 21.68 7.33
N PRO A 82 25.53 21.42 7.08
CA PRO A 82 26.16 20.14 7.42
C PRO A 82 26.29 19.93 8.94
N ALA A 83 26.47 18.67 9.35
CA ALA A 83 26.58 18.25 10.75
C ALA A 83 25.48 18.83 11.65
N THR A 84 24.27 18.91 11.11
CA THR A 84 23.12 19.52 11.79
C THR A 84 21.92 18.60 11.69
N ARG A 85 21.22 18.45 12.81
CA ARG A 85 19.93 17.78 12.91
C ARG A 85 18.80 18.81 12.81
N PHE A 86 17.88 18.58 11.90
CA PHE A 86 16.71 19.41 11.62
C PHE A 86 15.43 18.66 11.98
N TYR A 87 14.46 19.40 12.51
CA TYR A 87 13.13 18.88 12.84
C TYR A 87 12.10 19.67 12.06
N PHE A 88 11.30 18.96 11.29
CA PHE A 88 10.22 19.49 10.48
C PHE A 88 8.92 18.87 10.95
N THR A 89 7.99 19.69 11.44
CA THR A 89 6.73 19.21 12.00
C THR A 89 5.61 19.38 10.99
N GLU A 90 4.73 18.38 10.92
CA GLU A 90 3.50 18.38 10.13
C GLU A 90 3.75 18.83 8.68
N ILE A 91 4.64 18.13 7.97
CA ILE A 91 5.05 18.50 6.61
C ILE A 91 3.98 18.14 5.59
N PHE A 92 3.42 16.95 5.73
CA PHE A 92 2.32 16.47 4.90
C PHE A 92 1.40 15.55 5.72
N GLN A 93 0.22 15.27 5.18
CA GLN A 93 -0.76 14.37 5.75
C GLN A 93 -0.97 13.16 4.84
N ILE A 94 -1.16 11.98 5.44
CA ILE A 94 -1.67 10.79 4.79
C ILE A 94 -3.08 10.54 5.32
N GLN A 95 -4.07 10.54 4.43
CA GLN A 95 -5.47 10.32 4.78
C GLN A 95 -6.03 9.06 4.13
N ASN A 96 -6.67 8.23 4.97
CA ASN A 96 -7.45 7.09 4.53
C ASN A 96 -8.83 7.58 4.07
N THR A 97 -9.16 7.47 2.78
CA THR A 97 -10.49 7.85 2.28
C THR A 97 -11.48 6.69 2.26
N SER A 98 -11.06 5.51 2.75
CA SER A 98 -11.86 4.29 2.74
C SER A 98 -12.62 4.09 4.05
N SER A 99 -13.64 3.22 4.00
CA SER A 99 -14.41 2.78 5.17
C SER A 99 -13.81 1.53 5.82
N THR A 100 -12.49 1.37 5.75
CA THR A 100 -11.77 0.23 6.34
C THR A 100 -10.42 0.74 6.84
N GLU A 101 -9.94 0.20 7.95
CA GLU A 101 -8.63 0.54 8.49
C GLU A 101 -7.51 0.16 7.53
N LEU A 102 -6.47 0.99 7.49
CA LEU A 102 -5.30 0.79 6.64
C LEU A 102 -4.04 0.74 7.48
N ARG A 103 -3.19 -0.25 7.21
CA ARG A 103 -1.80 -0.21 7.63
C ARG A 103 -1.01 0.62 6.64
N VAL A 104 -0.14 1.49 7.15
CA VAL A 104 0.69 2.38 6.35
C VAL A 104 2.15 2.20 6.74
N GLY A 105 3.02 2.19 5.74
CA GLY A 105 4.47 2.23 5.91
C GLY A 105 5.11 3.06 4.81
N ILE A 106 6.22 3.70 5.12
CA ILE A 106 6.99 4.55 4.23
C ILE A 106 8.35 3.90 4.01
N GLU A 107 8.67 3.62 2.76
CA GLU A 107 10.00 3.21 2.32
C GLU A 107 10.74 4.44 1.81
N ILE A 108 12.02 4.59 2.16
CA ILE A 108 12.88 5.68 1.69
C ILE A 108 14.05 5.07 0.93
N ASP A 109 14.32 5.57 -0.28
CA ASP A 109 15.47 5.16 -1.09
C ASP A 109 16.28 6.38 -1.57
N GLY A 110 17.59 6.19 -1.71
CA GLY A 110 18.50 7.18 -2.30
C GLY A 110 18.98 8.26 -1.34
N LEU A 111 18.71 8.11 -0.04
CA LEU A 111 19.14 9.05 1.01
C LEU A 111 20.13 8.41 2.00
N ASP A 112 20.84 7.36 1.56
CA ASP A 112 21.82 6.60 2.36
C ASP A 112 23.01 7.44 2.86
N GLU A 113 23.21 8.63 2.29
CA GLU A 113 24.28 9.54 2.66
C GLU A 113 23.91 10.46 3.85
N LEU A 114 22.65 10.44 4.29
CA LEU A 114 22.24 11.11 5.52
C LEU A 114 22.70 10.31 6.73
N GLU A 115 23.01 11.01 7.82
CA GLU A 115 23.27 10.37 9.12
C GLU A 115 21.97 9.83 9.73
N GLU A 116 20.86 10.52 9.46
CA GLU A 116 19.53 10.13 9.91
C GLU A 116 18.49 10.71 8.94
N ILE A 117 17.51 9.90 8.58
CA ILE A 117 16.21 10.37 8.10
C ILE A 117 15.14 9.55 8.77
N THR A 118 14.19 10.22 9.42
CA THR A 118 13.02 9.56 10.01
C THR A 118 11.75 10.29 9.63
N MET A 119 10.67 9.52 9.52
CA MET A 119 9.32 10.03 9.37
C MET A 119 8.46 9.44 10.48
N THR A 120 7.82 10.30 11.27
CA THR A 120 7.04 9.87 12.43
C THR A 120 5.65 10.47 12.42
N ALA A 121 4.69 9.78 13.02
CA ALA A 121 3.34 10.29 13.22
C ALA A 121 3.32 11.47 14.20
N HIS A 122 2.55 12.51 13.88
CA HIS A 122 2.25 13.61 14.77
C HIS A 122 0.94 13.37 15.52
N GLY A 123 1.00 13.40 16.85
CA GLY A 123 0.04 12.73 17.73
C GLY A 123 -1.30 13.40 18.03
N GLU A 124 -1.73 14.41 17.28
CA GLU A 124 -3.06 15.02 17.48
C GLU A 124 -4.11 14.57 16.45
N GLU A 125 -3.69 14.09 15.27
CA GLU A 125 -4.61 13.83 14.14
C GLU A 125 -4.87 12.33 13.90
N ALA A 126 -3.98 11.46 14.40
CA ALA A 126 -4.04 10.02 14.18
C ALA A 126 -4.63 9.29 15.40
N ASP A 127 -5.96 9.12 15.42
CA ASP A 127 -6.69 8.46 16.52
C ASP A 127 -6.16 7.07 16.93
N MET A 128 -5.37 6.41 16.07
CA MET A 128 -4.85 5.05 16.26
C MET A 128 -3.33 4.96 16.20
N ILE A 129 -2.61 6.09 16.15
CA ILE A 129 -1.15 6.14 16.09
C ILE A 129 -0.64 7.09 17.17
N GLU A 130 0.26 6.61 18.03
CA GLU A 130 0.84 7.45 19.08
C GLU A 130 1.81 8.48 18.47
N ASP A 131 1.93 9.65 19.11
CA ASP A 131 2.92 10.67 18.75
C ASP A 131 4.33 10.08 18.69
N GLY A 132 5.08 10.41 17.64
CA GLY A 132 6.44 9.94 17.44
C GLY A 132 6.56 8.47 17.00
N THR A 133 5.45 7.77 16.73
CA THR A 133 5.49 6.42 16.13
C THR A 133 6.18 6.50 14.78
N SER A 134 7.15 5.62 14.51
CA SER A 134 7.78 5.58 13.20
C SER A 134 6.78 5.23 12.11
N LEU A 135 6.95 5.83 10.95
CA LEU A 135 6.23 5.45 9.74
C LEU A 135 7.13 4.70 8.76
N LEU A 136 8.41 4.49 9.08
CA LEU A 136 9.35 3.81 8.19
C LEU A 136 9.16 2.30 8.24
N VAL A 137 9.10 1.65 7.07
CA VAL A 137 8.92 0.18 6.97
C VAL A 137 10.08 -0.58 7.64
N ASP A 138 11.30 -0.07 7.52
CA ASP A 138 12.52 -0.70 8.07
C ASP A 138 12.52 -0.80 9.61
N ASP A 139 11.64 -0.05 10.29
CA ASP A 139 11.52 -0.09 11.75
C ASP A 139 10.63 -1.25 12.24
N TYR A 140 10.02 -2.00 11.32
CA TYR A 140 9.07 -3.08 11.62
C TYR A 140 9.57 -4.41 11.06
N ASN A 141 9.32 -5.50 11.80
CA ASN A 141 9.65 -6.86 11.37
C ASN A 141 8.40 -7.73 11.17
N ASP A 142 7.24 -7.19 11.51
CA ASP A 142 5.94 -7.85 11.39
C ASP A 142 4.94 -6.84 10.83
N VAL A 143 4.18 -7.27 9.81
CA VAL A 143 3.11 -6.43 9.22
C VAL A 143 2.07 -6.08 10.27
N ASP A 144 1.93 -6.89 11.32
CA ASP A 144 1.02 -6.62 12.42
C ASP A 144 1.40 -5.43 13.29
N ASP A 145 2.66 -5.01 13.25
CA ASP A 145 3.16 -3.89 14.04
C ASP A 145 3.13 -2.57 13.28
N LEU A 146 2.87 -2.59 11.96
CA LEU A 146 2.78 -1.37 11.15
C LEU A 146 1.70 -0.40 11.67
N PRO A 147 1.94 0.92 11.63
CA PRO A 147 0.97 1.93 12.02
C PRO A 147 -0.36 1.79 11.29
N GLN A 148 -1.46 2.03 12.00
CA GLN A 148 -2.81 1.91 11.45
C GLN A 148 -3.48 3.29 11.38
N VAL A 149 -4.00 3.64 10.21
CA VAL A 149 -4.87 4.81 10.00
C VAL A 149 -6.32 4.33 10.00
N GLY A 150 -7.12 4.91 10.88
CA GLY A 150 -8.53 4.54 11.08
C GLY A 150 -9.37 4.80 9.84
N GLU A 151 -10.60 4.29 9.84
CA GLU A 151 -11.59 4.59 8.80
C GLU A 151 -11.78 6.10 8.69
N LEU A 152 -11.62 6.66 7.48
CA LEU A 152 -11.69 8.11 7.24
C LEU A 152 -10.70 8.95 8.09
N GLY A 153 -9.72 8.29 8.72
CA GLY A 153 -8.71 8.91 9.56
C GLY A 153 -7.53 9.47 8.78
N ALA A 154 -6.68 10.22 9.47
CA ALA A 154 -5.47 10.79 8.88
C ALA A 154 -4.29 10.72 9.85
N VAL A 155 -3.09 10.88 9.32
CA VAL A 155 -1.86 11.04 10.11
C VAL A 155 -1.01 12.14 9.49
N ASN A 156 -0.63 13.11 10.30
CA ASN A 156 0.34 14.14 9.91
C ASN A 156 1.75 13.58 10.13
N VAL A 157 2.67 13.94 9.23
CA VAL A 157 4.02 13.38 9.21
C VAL A 157 5.04 14.44 9.61
N ASP A 158 5.76 14.14 10.68
CA ASP A 158 6.96 14.85 11.10
C ASP A 158 8.18 14.21 10.42
N ILE A 159 9.18 15.02 10.06
CA ILE A 159 10.41 14.58 9.40
C ILE A 159 11.61 15.07 10.21
N THR A 160 12.53 14.16 10.56
CA THR A 160 13.84 14.51 11.11
C THR A 160 14.91 14.19 10.08
N ILE A 161 15.86 15.11 9.89
CA ILE A 161 17.00 14.94 8.99
C ILE A 161 18.29 15.30 9.74
N GLU A 162 19.24 14.38 9.79
CA GLU A 162 20.61 14.66 10.23
C GLU A 162 21.57 14.58 9.03
N THR A 163 22.24 15.70 8.79
CA THR A 163 23.17 15.85 7.66
C THR A 163 24.59 15.43 8.05
N PRO A 164 25.35 14.83 7.12
CA PRO A 164 26.73 14.46 7.38
C PRO A 164 27.63 15.69 7.59
N PRO A 165 28.82 15.53 8.17
CA PRO A 165 29.79 16.61 8.27
C PRO A 165 30.19 17.13 6.89
N ALA A 166 30.60 18.40 6.82
CA ALA A 166 30.95 19.06 5.55
C ALA A 166 32.09 18.36 4.78
N SER A 167 32.93 17.58 5.47
CA SER A 167 33.99 16.76 4.88
C SER A 167 33.48 15.55 4.09
N GLU A 168 32.24 15.15 4.34
CA GLU A 168 31.57 13.97 3.75
C GLU A 168 30.40 14.40 2.85
N PHE A 169 30.18 15.71 2.67
CA PHE A 169 29.13 16.24 1.84
C PHE A 169 29.41 16.01 0.35
N LEU A 170 28.52 15.26 -0.32
CA LEU A 170 28.71 14.82 -1.71
C LEU A 170 27.96 15.67 -2.76
N GLY A 171 27.20 16.68 -2.37
CA GLY A 171 26.47 17.56 -3.29
C GLY A 171 24.97 17.60 -2.98
N GLU A 172 24.15 17.64 -4.02
CA GLU A 172 22.69 17.52 -3.88
C GLU A 172 22.33 16.07 -3.57
N MET A 173 21.45 15.87 -2.58
CA MET A 173 20.94 14.55 -2.19
C MET A 173 19.51 14.44 -2.68
N ASP A 174 19.28 13.52 -3.60
CA ASP A 174 17.97 13.24 -4.19
C ASP A 174 17.54 11.84 -3.79
N GLY A 175 16.33 11.75 -3.23
CA GLY A 175 15.72 10.49 -2.84
C GLY A 175 14.29 10.38 -3.30
N ASN A 176 13.71 9.20 -3.09
CA ASN A 176 12.27 9.01 -3.15
C ASN A 176 11.77 8.37 -1.86
N PHE A 177 10.50 8.65 -1.55
CA PHE A 177 9.76 7.86 -0.58
C PHE A 177 8.58 7.19 -1.28
N ARG A 178 8.20 6.02 -0.81
CA ARG A 178 7.03 5.28 -1.29
C ARG A 178 6.14 4.96 -0.11
N ILE A 179 4.85 5.18 -0.29
CA ILE A 179 3.85 4.86 0.71
C ILE A 179 3.23 3.51 0.35
N HIS A 180 3.39 2.55 1.25
CA HIS A 180 2.83 1.21 1.17
C HIS A 180 1.57 1.17 2.04
N VAL A 181 0.47 0.70 1.46
CA VAL A 181 -0.81 0.59 2.18
C VAL A 181 -1.40 -0.80 2.03
N GLY A 182 -1.96 -1.32 3.11
CA GLY A 182 -2.65 -2.61 3.13
C GLY A 182 -3.88 -2.56 4.03
N THR A 183 -4.98 -3.11 3.55
CA THR A 183 -6.15 -3.42 4.40
C THR A 183 -5.90 -4.72 5.16
N GLU A 184 -6.74 -5.05 6.14
CA GLU A 184 -6.64 -6.34 6.86
C GLU A 184 -6.57 -7.56 5.92
N ASP A 185 -7.32 -7.54 4.81
CA ASP A 185 -7.33 -8.64 3.83
C ASP A 185 -6.06 -8.70 2.94
N THR A 186 -5.28 -7.62 2.89
CA THR A 186 -4.15 -7.47 1.95
C THR A 186 -2.82 -7.12 2.61
N ARG A 187 -2.80 -6.90 3.93
CA ARG A 187 -1.63 -6.51 4.72
C ARG A 187 -0.45 -7.48 4.58
N GLU A 188 -0.71 -8.76 4.36
CA GLU A 188 0.35 -9.77 4.19
C GLU A 188 1.24 -9.45 2.98
N ASN A 189 0.73 -8.72 1.98
CA ASN A 189 1.54 -8.26 0.85
C ASN A 189 2.58 -7.20 1.25
N LEU A 190 2.43 -6.57 2.42
CA LEU A 190 3.41 -5.61 2.95
C LEU A 190 4.66 -6.32 3.50
N SER A 191 4.63 -7.64 3.70
CA SER A 191 5.80 -8.39 4.18
C SER A 191 6.99 -8.37 3.20
N ASP A 192 6.75 -8.04 1.92
CA ASP A 192 7.80 -7.91 0.91
C ASP A 192 8.64 -6.63 1.04
N VAL A 193 8.18 -5.66 1.85
CA VAL A 193 8.80 -4.34 2.02
C VAL A 193 9.25 -4.05 3.46
N LEU A 194 9.16 -5.04 4.35
CA LEU A 194 9.73 -5.02 5.70
C LEU A 194 11.17 -5.57 5.73
#